data_AF-A0AAT9HM41-F1
#
_entry.id   AF-A0AAT9HM41-F1
#
_cell.length_a   1.000
_cell.length_b   1.000
_cell.length_c   1.000
_cell.angle_alpha   90.00
_cell.angle_beta   90.00
_cell.angle_gamma   90.00
#
_symmetry.space_group_name_H-M   'P 1'
#
loop_
_entity.id
_entity.type
_entity.pdbx_description
1 polymer ?
#
loop_
_entity_poly.entity_id
_entity_poly.type
_entity_poly.pdbx_seq_one_letter_code
_entity_poly.pdbx_strand_id
1 'polypeptide(L)'
;MTRRHADTLLNEFSHVGRADLVAQYARRLPLMVLNTLFGMPDECADQLMSAMEALMSTVPQAKQAGEQALTAYLGSLYAMKSARRGRDLTSWFMDHPHGLTAEEVINQVLITQGAAYGTLAGLIANTLAQILSDQRYRGTLTTGSLPIRHAIDEVLWADPPLAMYSLHRARHPHLPRTRRRSRRPRHGLLRRGQHLPPRPTGG
;
A
#
# COMPACT_ATOMS: atom_id res chain seq x y z
N MET A 1 -16.53 -3.17 10.71
CA MET A 1 -16.41 -2.28 9.54
C MET A 1 -15.73 -2.99 8.36
N THR A 2 -14.50 -3.51 8.50
CA THR A 2 -13.71 -4.07 7.37
C THR A 2 -14.43 -5.17 6.59
N ARG A 3 -15.02 -6.15 7.29
CA ARG A 3 -15.79 -7.23 6.64
C ARG A 3 -16.95 -6.69 5.80
N ARG A 4 -17.69 -5.71 6.30
CA ARG A 4 -18.80 -5.08 5.57
C ARG A 4 -18.31 -4.45 4.27
N HIS A 5 -17.22 -3.67 4.34
CA HIS A 5 -16.61 -3.05 3.15
C HIS A 5 -16.10 -4.09 2.15
N ALA A 6 -15.48 -5.16 2.64
CA ALA A 6 -15.06 -6.28 1.79
C ALA A 6 -16.25 -6.94 1.09
N ASP A 7 -17.31 -7.26 1.83
CA ASP A 7 -18.53 -7.88 1.29
C ASP A 7 -19.19 -6.97 0.25
N THR A 8 -19.28 -5.66 0.49
CA THR A 8 -19.78 -4.68 -0.49
C THR A 8 -18.99 -4.75 -1.79
N LEU A 9 -17.66 -4.66 -1.74
CA LEU A 9 -16.82 -4.68 -2.94
C LEU A 9 -16.90 -6.03 -3.67
N LEU A 10 -16.92 -7.15 -2.94
CA LEU A 10 -17.06 -8.48 -3.54
C LEU A 10 -18.40 -8.64 -4.27
N ASN A 11 -19.48 -8.10 -3.70
CA ASN A 11 -20.81 -8.18 -4.31
C ASN A 11 -20.89 -7.46 -5.65
N GLU A 12 -20.11 -6.39 -5.86
CA GLU A 12 -20.09 -5.63 -7.13
C GLU A 12 -19.63 -6.44 -8.33
N PHE A 13 -18.77 -7.45 -8.16
CA PHE A 13 -18.23 -8.25 -9.27
C PHE A 13 -18.43 -9.76 -9.16
N SER A 14 -18.95 -10.26 -8.02
CA SER A 14 -19.17 -11.70 -7.79
C SER A 14 -20.03 -12.39 -8.86
N HIS A 15 -20.97 -11.67 -9.46
CA HIS A 15 -21.90 -12.19 -10.47
C HIS A 15 -21.34 -12.16 -11.90
N VAL A 16 -20.19 -11.52 -12.13
CA VAL A 16 -19.61 -11.31 -13.48
C VAL A 16 -18.72 -12.47 -13.92
N GLY A 17 -18.19 -13.25 -12.96
CA GLY A 17 -17.29 -14.38 -13.22
C GLY A 17 -15.85 -14.00 -13.60
N ARG A 18 -15.54 -12.70 -13.65
CA ARG A 18 -14.20 -12.13 -13.88
C ARG A 18 -14.08 -10.80 -13.13
N ALA A 19 -12.88 -10.47 -12.65
CA ALA A 19 -12.60 -9.22 -11.95
C ALA A 19 -11.12 -8.82 -12.05
N ASP A 20 -10.86 -7.52 -12.07
CA ASP A 20 -9.57 -6.93 -11.72
C ASP A 20 -9.54 -6.69 -10.21
N LEU A 21 -8.97 -7.63 -9.46
CA LEU A 21 -8.93 -7.54 -8.00
C LEU A 21 -8.03 -6.41 -7.48
N VAL A 22 -7.14 -5.85 -8.30
CA VAL A 22 -6.31 -4.70 -7.88
C VAL A 22 -7.17 -3.44 -7.91
N ALA A 23 -7.77 -3.14 -9.07
CA ALA A 23 -8.58 -1.94 -9.25
C ALA A 23 -9.91 -2.01 -8.50
N GLN A 24 -10.57 -3.16 -8.51
CA GLN A 24 -11.93 -3.30 -7.97
C GLN A 24 -11.96 -3.66 -6.48
N TYR A 25 -10.85 -4.12 -5.88
CA TYR A 25 -10.84 -4.56 -4.48
C TYR A 25 -9.64 -4.03 -3.68
N ALA A 26 -8.40 -4.39 -4.05
CA ALA A 26 -7.21 -4.15 -3.23
C ALA A 26 -6.93 -2.67 -2.97
N ARG A 27 -7.17 -1.79 -3.96
CA ARG A 27 -7.04 -0.33 -3.79
C ARG A 27 -8.23 0.30 -3.05
N ARG A 28 -9.44 -0.23 -3.24
CA ARG A 28 -10.67 0.37 -2.69
C ARG A 28 -10.87 0.07 -1.21
N LEU A 29 -10.65 -1.19 -0.80
CA LEU A 29 -10.92 -1.63 0.57
C LEU A 29 -10.16 -0.81 1.64
N PRO A 30 -8.85 -0.53 1.50
CA PRO A 30 -8.14 0.30 2.46
C PRO A 30 -8.69 1.72 2.57
N LEU A 31 -9.08 2.34 1.46
CA LEU A 31 -9.61 3.71 1.45
C LEU A 31 -10.95 3.80 2.19
N MET A 32 -11.84 2.83 1.97
CA MET A 32 -13.12 2.76 2.70
C MET A 32 -12.90 2.58 4.21
N VAL A 33 -11.96 1.71 4.60
CA VAL A 33 -11.61 1.49 6.01
C VAL A 33 -10.97 2.74 6.63
N LEU A 34 -10.05 3.40 5.92
CA LEU A 34 -9.38 4.60 6.39
C LEU A 34 -10.36 5.76 6.55
N ASN A 35 -11.29 5.96 5.59
CA ASN A 35 -12.36 6.94 5.74
C ASN A 35 -13.14 6.74 7.04
N THR A 36 -13.60 5.52 7.30
CA THR A 36 -14.31 5.21 8.55
C THR A 36 -13.43 5.51 9.78
N LEU A 37 -12.13 5.18 9.76
CA LEU A 37 -11.21 5.41 10.87
C LEU A 37 -10.94 6.89 11.15
N PHE A 38 -10.77 7.71 10.11
CA PHE A 38 -10.61 9.16 10.24
C PHE A 38 -11.95 9.87 10.47
N GLY A 39 -13.06 9.15 10.33
CA GLY A 39 -14.41 9.61 10.61
C GLY A 39 -15.07 10.34 9.45
N MET A 40 -14.55 10.16 8.23
CA MET A 40 -15.21 10.60 7.01
C MET A 40 -16.34 9.63 6.63
N PRO A 41 -17.47 10.11 6.09
CA PRO A 41 -18.52 9.25 5.57
C PRO A 41 -18.00 8.33 4.43
N ASP A 42 -18.61 7.15 4.31
CA ASP A 42 -18.18 6.13 3.34
C ASP A 42 -18.41 6.62 1.89
N GLU A 43 -19.37 7.51 1.67
CA GLU A 43 -19.72 8.12 0.38
C GLU A 43 -18.59 9.01 -0.17
N CYS A 44 -17.69 9.49 0.70
CA CYS A 44 -16.53 10.29 0.29
C CYS A 44 -15.35 9.41 -0.15
N ALA A 45 -15.46 8.08 -0.13
CA ALA A 45 -14.38 7.18 -0.51
C ALA A 45 -13.96 7.38 -1.97
N ASP A 46 -14.92 7.44 -2.90
CA ASP A 46 -14.65 7.61 -4.32
C ASP A 46 -13.98 8.95 -4.66
N GLN A 47 -14.35 10.02 -3.95
CA GLN A 47 -13.68 11.32 -4.05
C GLN A 47 -12.20 11.21 -3.64
N LEU A 48 -11.93 10.56 -2.51
CA LEU A 48 -10.57 10.34 -2.05
C LEU A 48 -9.79 9.46 -3.01
N MET A 49 -10.39 8.37 -3.53
CA MET A 49 -9.70 7.51 -4.50
C MET A 49 -9.30 8.29 -5.75
N SER A 50 -10.23 9.07 -6.30
CA SER A 50 -10.01 9.87 -7.51
C SER A 50 -8.90 10.91 -7.28
N ALA A 51 -8.88 11.56 -6.12
CA ALA A 51 -7.82 12.49 -5.74
C ALA A 51 -6.46 11.79 -5.64
N MET A 52 -6.41 10.61 -5.00
CA MET A 52 -5.17 9.83 -4.86
C MET A 52 -4.65 9.30 -6.19
N GLU A 53 -5.53 8.88 -7.11
CA GLU A 53 -5.15 8.47 -8.46
C GLU A 53 -4.62 9.64 -9.28
N ALA A 54 -5.29 10.79 -9.21
CA ALA A 54 -4.86 12.02 -9.89
C ALA A 54 -3.47 12.48 -9.40
N LEU A 55 -3.16 12.33 -8.11
CA LEU A 55 -1.84 12.65 -7.55
C LEU A 55 -0.71 11.77 -8.09
N MET A 56 -1.02 10.55 -8.55
CA MET A 56 -0.05 9.64 -9.16
C MET A 56 0.10 9.86 -10.67
N SER A 57 -0.70 10.76 -11.25
CA SER A 57 -0.64 11.07 -12.68
C SER A 57 0.66 11.79 -13.04
N THR A 58 1.22 11.44 -14.20
CA THR A 58 2.35 12.17 -14.80
C THR A 58 1.92 13.44 -15.53
N VAL A 59 0.61 13.67 -15.67
CA VAL A 59 0.04 14.86 -16.32
C VAL A 59 -0.09 15.99 -15.29
N PRO A 60 0.60 17.13 -15.45
CA PRO A 60 0.63 18.21 -14.45
C PRO A 60 -0.75 18.72 -14.03
N GLN A 61 -1.66 18.89 -14.99
CA GLN A 61 -3.02 19.39 -14.74
C GLN A 61 -3.84 18.40 -13.89
N ALA A 62 -3.71 17.10 -14.16
CA ALA A 62 -4.38 16.06 -13.39
C ALA A 62 -3.83 16.02 -11.96
N LYS A 63 -2.49 16.11 -11.81
CA LYS A 63 -1.85 16.17 -10.48
C LYS A 63 -2.34 17.36 -9.68
N GLN A 64 -2.38 18.55 -10.27
CA GLN A 64 -2.87 19.77 -9.62
C GLN A 64 -4.34 19.64 -9.20
N ALA A 65 -5.18 19.05 -10.04
CA ALA A 65 -6.58 18.77 -9.68
C ALA A 65 -6.68 17.78 -8.50
N GLY A 66 -5.81 16.78 -8.45
CA GLY A 66 -5.69 15.85 -7.33
C GLY A 66 -5.30 16.54 -6.02
N GLU A 67 -4.32 17.44 -6.05
CA GLU A 67 -3.89 18.24 -4.89
C GLU A 67 -5.04 19.12 -4.34
N GLN A 68 -5.80 19.77 -5.24
CA GLN A 68 -6.95 20.58 -4.86
C GLN A 68 -8.08 19.73 -4.26
N ALA A 69 -8.40 18.59 -4.89
CA ALA A 69 -9.44 17.68 -4.39
C ALA A 69 -9.08 17.10 -3.02
N LEU A 70 -7.81 16.71 -2.82
CA LEU A 70 -7.33 16.21 -1.53
C LEU A 70 -7.38 17.31 -0.46
N THR A 71 -6.99 18.54 -0.80
CA THR A 71 -7.07 19.69 0.12
C THR A 71 -8.52 19.96 0.53
N ALA A 72 -9.45 19.97 -0.41
CA ALA A 72 -10.88 20.15 -0.13
C ALA A 72 -11.45 19.01 0.73
N TYR A 73 -11.05 17.76 0.47
CA TYR A 73 -11.43 16.61 1.28
C TYR A 73 -10.95 16.76 2.74
N LEU A 74 -9.66 17.10 2.94
CA LEU A 74 -9.09 17.26 4.28
C LEU A 74 -9.70 18.43 5.04
N GLY A 75 -9.95 19.55 4.35
CA GLY A 75 -10.63 20.70 4.93
C GLY A 75 -12.06 20.38 5.37
N SER A 76 -12.80 19.62 4.56
CA SER A 76 -14.16 19.17 4.88
C SER A 76 -14.18 18.22 6.09
N LEU A 77 -13.23 17.28 6.14
CA LEU A 77 -13.04 16.40 7.28
C LEU A 77 -12.78 17.19 8.57
N TYR A 78 -11.82 18.13 8.51
CA TYR A 78 -11.48 18.96 9.65
C TYR A 78 -12.67 19.80 10.13
N ALA A 79 -13.41 20.44 9.21
CA ALA A 79 -14.58 21.25 9.55
C ALA A 79 -15.69 20.41 10.21
N MET A 80 -15.99 19.24 9.65
CA MET A 80 -16.99 18.33 10.19
C MET A 80 -16.63 17.87 11.61
N LYS A 81 -15.37 17.46 11.83
CA LYS A 81 -14.92 17.00 13.15
C LYS A 81 -14.77 18.14 14.15
N SER A 82 -14.46 19.35 13.68
CA SER A 82 -14.52 20.60 14.45
C SER A 82 -15.91 20.91 14.99
N ALA A 83 -16.94 20.72 14.17
CA ALA A 83 -18.32 20.91 14.59
C ALA A 83 -18.81 19.80 15.53
N ARG A 84 -18.37 18.55 15.31
CA ARG A 84 -18.79 17.40 16.11
C ARG A 84 -17.68 16.33 16.21
N ARG A 85 -17.08 16.24 17.40
CA ARG A 85 -16.15 15.16 17.76
C ARG A 85 -16.83 13.79 17.72
N GLY A 86 -16.07 12.76 17.36
CA GLY A 86 -16.52 11.38 17.27
C GLY A 86 -15.47 10.37 17.75
N ARG A 87 -15.79 9.08 17.61
CA ARG A 87 -14.85 7.97 17.90
C ARG A 87 -14.00 7.68 16.66
N ASP A 88 -13.20 8.66 16.27
CA ASP A 88 -12.35 8.63 15.09
C ASP A 88 -10.98 9.25 15.35
N LEU A 89 -10.00 8.89 14.53
CA LEU A 89 -8.60 9.33 14.68
C LEU A 89 -8.46 10.85 14.58
N THR A 90 -9.23 11.49 13.70
CA THR A 90 -9.18 12.95 13.52
C THR A 90 -9.62 13.67 14.80
N SER A 91 -10.71 13.21 15.43
CA SER A 91 -11.18 13.76 16.71
C SER A 91 -10.14 13.55 17.81
N TRP A 92 -9.48 12.38 17.86
CA TRP A 92 -8.41 12.13 18.82
C TRP A 92 -7.16 13.00 18.59
N PHE A 93 -6.82 13.32 17.34
CA PHE A 93 -5.76 14.27 17.04
C PHE A 93 -6.13 15.70 17.47
N MET A 94 -7.39 16.10 17.25
CA MET A 94 -7.88 17.41 17.69
C MET A 94 -7.92 17.54 19.21
N ASP A 95 -8.21 16.45 19.93
CA ASP A 95 -8.29 16.42 21.39
C ASP A 95 -6.94 16.03 22.04
N HIS A 96 -5.85 16.02 21.25
CA HIS A 96 -4.53 15.64 21.74
C HIS A 96 -4.05 16.59 22.86
N PRO A 97 -3.47 16.09 23.98
CA PRO A 97 -3.11 16.92 25.14
C PRO A 97 -2.14 18.08 24.88
N HIS A 98 -1.33 17.98 23.82
CA HIS A 98 -0.42 19.05 23.38
C HIS A 98 -1.10 20.15 22.55
N GLY A 99 -2.41 20.04 22.29
CA GLY A 99 -3.18 21.08 21.59
C GLY A 99 -2.70 21.32 20.17
N LEU A 100 -2.79 20.29 19.32
CA LEU A 100 -2.38 20.40 17.91
C LEU A 100 -3.18 21.49 17.20
N THR A 101 -2.48 22.28 16.39
CA THR A 101 -3.09 23.27 15.50
C THR A 101 -3.88 22.59 14.38
N ALA A 102 -4.74 23.35 13.69
CA ALA A 102 -5.50 22.85 12.55
C ALA A 102 -4.60 22.26 11.45
N GLU A 103 -3.49 22.94 11.16
CA GLU A 103 -2.49 22.51 10.19
C GLU A 103 -1.83 21.20 10.62
N GLU A 104 -1.43 21.09 11.89
CA GLU A 104 -0.82 19.87 12.41
C GLU A 104 -1.77 18.67 12.38
N VAL A 105 -3.05 18.87 12.74
CA VAL A 105 -4.07 17.81 12.64
C VAL A 105 -4.22 17.34 11.19
N ILE A 106 -4.36 18.26 10.25
CA ILE A 106 -4.47 17.94 8.82
C ILE A 106 -3.23 17.19 8.33
N ASN A 107 -2.04 17.64 8.73
CA ASN A 107 -0.79 16.98 8.38
C ASN A 107 -0.69 15.56 8.96
N GLN A 108 -1.14 15.33 10.20
CA GLN A 108 -1.17 13.99 10.79
C GLN A 108 -2.11 13.05 10.04
N VAL A 109 -3.30 13.53 9.66
CA VAL A 109 -4.24 12.76 8.84
C VAL A 109 -3.61 12.43 7.49
N LEU A 110 -3.03 13.42 6.80
CA LEU A 110 -2.41 13.24 5.49
C LEU A 110 -1.28 12.19 5.52
N ILE A 111 -0.34 12.32 6.45
CA ILE A 111 0.82 11.42 6.55
C ILE A 111 0.36 10.01 6.90
N THR A 112 -0.55 9.87 7.86
CA THR A 112 -1.02 8.56 8.32
C THR A 112 -1.84 7.86 7.24
N GLN A 113 -2.75 8.58 6.59
CA GLN A 113 -3.59 8.04 5.52
C GLN A 113 -2.77 7.66 4.29
N GLY A 114 -1.86 8.55 3.87
CA GLY A 114 -0.94 8.29 2.75
C GLY A 114 -0.05 7.08 3.03
N ALA A 115 0.44 6.96 4.26
CA ALA A 115 1.24 5.82 4.69
C ALA A 115 0.46 4.51 4.63
N ALA A 116 -0.72 4.48 5.25
CA ALA A 116 -1.52 3.27 5.33
C ALA A 116 -2.04 2.81 3.97
N TYR A 117 -2.49 3.72 3.11
CA TYR A 117 -3.12 3.36 1.84
C TYR A 117 -2.20 2.55 0.93
N GLY A 118 -1.01 3.06 0.63
CA GLY A 118 -0.07 2.40 -0.29
C GLY A 118 0.38 1.04 0.24
N THR A 119 0.67 0.94 1.54
CA THR A 119 1.06 -0.33 2.17
C THR A 119 -0.04 -1.35 2.10
N LEU A 120 -1.26 -0.98 2.52
CA LEU A 120 -2.36 -1.93 2.62
C LEU A 120 -2.84 -2.39 1.24
N ALA A 121 -2.91 -1.47 0.27
CA ALA A 121 -3.31 -1.81 -1.09
C ALA A 121 -2.32 -2.80 -1.73
N GLY A 122 -1.01 -2.53 -1.60
CA GLY A 122 0.02 -3.42 -2.11
C GLY A 122 0.03 -4.77 -1.39
N LEU A 123 -0.12 -4.80 -0.05
CA LEU A 123 -0.15 -6.04 0.72
C LEU A 123 -1.32 -6.93 0.28
N ILE A 124 -2.51 -6.36 0.13
CA ILE A 124 -3.70 -7.10 -0.31
C ILE A 124 -3.49 -7.61 -1.74
N ALA A 125 -3.03 -6.77 -2.67
CA ALA A 125 -2.79 -7.16 -4.05
C ALA A 125 -1.80 -8.32 -4.17
N ASN A 126 -0.64 -8.20 -3.50
CA ASN A 126 0.41 -9.21 -3.54
C ASN A 126 -0.04 -10.52 -2.87
N THR A 127 -0.78 -10.43 -1.75
CA THR A 127 -1.33 -11.62 -1.08
C THR A 127 -2.34 -12.34 -1.96
N LEU A 128 -3.23 -11.60 -2.64
CA LEU A 128 -4.18 -12.18 -3.59
C LEU A 128 -3.47 -12.82 -4.78
N ALA A 129 -2.46 -12.15 -5.36
CA ALA A 129 -1.66 -12.70 -6.45
C ALA A 129 -0.99 -14.02 -6.05
N GLN A 130 -0.43 -14.08 -4.84
CA GLN A 130 0.20 -15.29 -4.33
C GLN A 130 -0.81 -16.44 -4.15
N ILE A 131 -1.93 -16.18 -3.45
CA ILE A 131 -2.94 -17.21 -3.16
C ILE A 131 -3.59 -17.74 -4.44
N LEU A 132 -3.83 -16.87 -5.44
CA LEU A 132 -4.49 -17.26 -6.68
C LEU A 132 -3.55 -17.99 -7.66
N SER A 133 -2.24 -17.79 -7.52
CA SER A 133 -1.21 -18.40 -8.39
C SER A 133 -0.63 -19.68 -7.81
N ASP A 134 -0.56 -19.82 -6.47
CA ASP A 134 0.10 -20.95 -5.81
C ASP A 134 -0.89 -22.06 -5.41
N GLN A 135 -0.67 -23.25 -5.96
CA GLN A 135 -1.52 -24.42 -5.74
C GLN A 135 -1.58 -24.87 -4.28
N ARG A 136 -0.59 -24.54 -3.44
CA ARG A 136 -0.57 -24.89 -2.02
C ARG A 136 -1.72 -24.24 -1.22
N TYR A 137 -2.28 -23.14 -1.75
CA TYR A 137 -3.43 -22.45 -1.15
C TYR A 137 -4.77 -22.94 -1.71
N ARG A 138 -4.78 -23.77 -2.77
CA ARG A 138 -5.98 -24.30 -3.44
C ARG A 138 -6.45 -25.64 -2.86
N GLY A 139 -6.24 -25.86 -1.56
CA GLY A 139 -6.39 -27.16 -0.90
C GLY A 139 -7.66 -27.92 -1.28
N THR A 140 -7.53 -29.23 -1.44
CA THR A 140 -8.63 -30.17 -1.68
C THR A 140 -9.13 -30.73 -0.34
N LEU A 141 -10.34 -31.33 -0.33
CA LEU A 141 -10.95 -31.97 0.86
C LEU A 141 -10.01 -32.97 1.58
N THR A 142 -9.04 -33.54 0.87
CA THR A 142 -8.09 -34.56 1.36
C THR A 142 -6.73 -34.02 1.81
N THR A 143 -6.34 -32.81 1.40
CA THR A 143 -4.93 -32.37 1.47
C THR A 143 -4.73 -31.16 2.39
N GLY A 144 -5.82 -30.49 2.78
CA GLY A 144 -5.77 -29.23 3.52
C GLY A 144 -5.24 -28.08 2.66
N SER A 145 -5.60 -26.84 3.00
CA SER A 145 -5.02 -25.64 2.38
C SER A 145 -4.06 -24.98 3.37
N LEU A 146 -2.98 -24.37 2.85
CA LEU A 146 -2.19 -23.46 3.66
C LEU A 146 -3.08 -22.29 4.14
N PRO A 147 -2.91 -21.83 5.38
CA PRO A 147 -3.71 -20.74 5.91
C PRO A 147 -3.30 -19.42 5.27
N ILE A 148 -4.27 -18.55 5.00
CA ILE A 148 -4.06 -17.21 4.38
C ILE A 148 -2.99 -16.38 5.13
N ARG A 149 -2.91 -16.52 6.46
CA ARG A 149 -1.90 -15.84 7.28
C ARG A 149 -0.46 -16.13 6.80
N HIS A 150 -0.20 -17.34 6.31
CA HIS A 150 1.11 -17.73 5.81
C HIS A 150 1.47 -16.98 4.52
N ALA A 151 0.50 -16.75 3.62
CA ALA A 151 0.71 -15.94 2.43
C ALA A 151 1.04 -14.50 2.79
N ILE A 152 0.35 -13.93 3.79
CA ILE A 152 0.62 -12.57 4.27
C ILE A 152 2.07 -12.46 4.78
N ASP A 153 2.51 -13.43 5.60
CA ASP A 153 3.88 -13.46 6.14
C ASP A 153 4.92 -13.61 5.01
N GLU A 154 4.67 -14.49 4.03
CA GLU A 154 5.54 -14.66 2.87
C GLU A 154 5.64 -13.39 2.01
N VAL A 155 4.52 -12.70 1.74
CA VAL A 155 4.50 -11.42 1.00
C VAL A 155 5.29 -10.36 1.76
N LEU A 156 5.06 -10.21 3.06
CA LEU A 156 5.77 -9.22 3.87
C LEU A 156 7.30 -9.46 3.84
N TRP A 157 7.73 -10.70 3.70
CA TRP A 157 9.14 -11.05 3.58
C TRP A 157 9.71 -10.87 2.17
N ALA A 158 8.99 -11.33 1.15
CA ALA A 158 9.50 -11.44 -0.21
C ALA A 158 9.22 -10.21 -1.09
N ASP A 159 8.06 -9.58 -0.91
CA ASP A 159 7.62 -8.42 -1.69
C ASP A 159 6.86 -7.41 -0.81
N PRO A 160 7.55 -6.80 0.18
CA PRO A 160 6.92 -5.83 1.05
C PRO A 160 6.47 -4.61 0.26
N PRO A 161 5.19 -4.20 0.37
CA PRO A 161 4.64 -3.09 -0.42
C PRO A 161 5.30 -1.74 -0.10
N LEU A 162 6.02 -1.63 1.02
CA LEU A 162 7.05 -0.62 1.21
C LEU A 162 8.33 -1.23 1.76
N ALA A 163 9.39 -1.15 0.97
CA ALA A 163 10.71 -1.57 1.40
C ALA A 163 11.30 -0.66 2.50
N MET A 164 10.92 0.64 2.55
CA MET A 164 11.45 1.58 3.55
C MET A 164 10.61 2.86 3.69
N TYR A 165 9.92 3.04 4.81
CA TYR A 165 9.27 4.32 5.17
C TYR A 165 10.21 5.28 5.92
N SER A 166 11.24 4.74 6.57
CA SER A 166 12.15 5.50 7.42
C SER A 166 13.38 5.96 6.64
N LEU A 167 13.42 7.23 6.24
CA LEU A 167 14.66 7.83 5.77
C LEU A 167 15.57 8.11 6.97
N HIS A 168 16.52 7.21 7.24
CA HIS A 168 17.50 7.46 8.28
C HIS A 168 18.60 8.38 7.74
N ARG A 169 18.61 9.64 8.18
CA ARG A 169 19.73 10.56 7.92
C ARG A 169 20.82 10.33 8.97
N ALA A 170 21.98 9.84 8.53
CA ALA A 170 23.14 9.75 9.40
C ALA A 170 23.49 11.15 9.95
N ARG A 171 23.44 11.32 11.27
CA ARG A 171 23.81 12.58 11.95
C ARG A 171 25.32 12.80 12.01
N HIS A 172 26.10 11.73 11.87
CA HIS A 172 27.56 11.77 11.86
C HIS A 172 28.11 10.88 10.73
N PRO A 173 29.21 11.27 10.07
CA PRO A 173 29.87 10.43 9.09
C PRO A 173 30.50 9.22 9.79
N HIS A 174 29.84 8.07 9.74
CA HIS A 174 30.49 6.80 10.00
C HIS A 174 31.15 6.33 8.71
N LEU A 175 32.47 6.47 8.63
CA LEU A 175 33.25 5.74 7.64
C LEU A 175 33.07 4.24 7.93
N PRO A 176 32.49 3.44 7.01
CA PRO A 176 32.44 2.01 7.23
C PRO A 176 33.88 1.51 7.36
N ARG A 177 34.20 0.91 8.51
CA ARG A 177 35.43 0.14 8.69
C ARG A 177 35.35 -1.16 7.89
N THR A 178 35.13 -1.07 6.58
CA THR A 178 35.52 -2.14 5.68
C THR A 178 37.03 -2.10 5.63
N ARG A 179 37.66 -2.90 6.50
CA ARG A 179 39.06 -3.27 6.39
C ARG A 179 39.17 -4.09 5.10
N ARG A 180 39.28 -3.40 3.96
CA ARG A 180 39.57 -4.01 2.67
C ARG A 180 40.95 -4.62 2.83
N ARG A 181 41.00 -5.91 3.19
CA ARG A 181 42.24 -6.69 3.20
C ARG A 181 42.79 -6.57 1.79
N SER A 182 43.87 -5.80 1.66
CA SER A 182 44.78 -5.83 0.53
C SER A 182 45.05 -7.28 0.16
N ARG A 183 44.43 -7.75 -0.93
CA ARG A 183 44.90 -8.89 -1.70
C ARG A 183 45.00 -8.40 -3.14
N ARG A 184 46.22 -8.56 -3.64
CA ARG A 184 46.80 -8.16 -4.93
C ARG A 184 45.85 -8.25 -6.14
N PRO A 185 46.11 -7.48 -7.21
CA PRO A 185 45.30 -7.51 -8.42
C PRO A 185 45.42 -8.88 -9.10
N ARG A 186 44.28 -9.53 -9.38
CA ARG A 186 44.19 -10.56 -10.41
C ARG A 186 43.41 -9.97 -11.58
N HIS A 187 44.11 -9.78 -12.69
CA HIS A 187 43.52 -9.60 -14.01
C HIS A 187 42.62 -10.79 -14.37
N GLY A 188 41.51 -10.49 -15.06
CA GLY A 188 40.79 -11.42 -15.92
C GLY A 188 39.86 -12.41 -15.23
N LEU A 189 38.55 -12.15 -15.26
CA LEU A 189 37.64 -12.81 -16.20
C LEU A 189 36.20 -12.31 -15.97
N LEU A 190 35.65 -11.66 -16.99
CA LEU A 190 34.21 -11.56 -17.22
C LEU A 190 33.70 -12.95 -17.62
N ARG A 191 32.67 -13.46 -16.93
CA ARG A 191 31.77 -14.49 -17.46
C ARG A 191 30.39 -14.31 -16.81
N ARG A 192 29.54 -13.45 -17.40
CA ARG A 192 28.43 -13.75 -18.33
C ARG A 192 27.42 -14.76 -17.79
N GLY A 193 26.19 -14.28 -17.66
CA GLY A 193 25.00 -15.11 -17.46
C GLY A 193 24.52 -15.82 -18.74
N GLN A 194 23.30 -16.34 -18.60
CA GLN A 194 22.44 -16.98 -19.60
C GLN A 194 22.70 -18.48 -19.81
N HIS A 195 21.92 -19.29 -19.09
CA HIS A 195 21.62 -20.67 -19.47
C HIS A 195 20.42 -20.63 -20.44
N LEU A 196 20.66 -20.94 -21.71
CA LEU A 196 19.66 -21.40 -22.67
C LEU A 196 20.22 -22.67 -23.32
N PRO A 197 19.44 -23.77 -23.44
CA PRO A 197 19.92 -25.00 -24.04
C PRO A 197 19.90 -24.96 -25.58
N PRO A 198 20.78 -25.70 -26.28
CA PRO A 198 20.87 -25.68 -27.74
C PRO A 198 19.80 -26.56 -28.42
N ARG A 199 19.32 -26.10 -29.58
CA ARG A 199 18.60 -26.91 -30.59
C ARG A 199 19.59 -27.73 -31.43
N PRO A 200 19.22 -28.93 -31.92
CA PRO A 200 20.06 -29.70 -32.82
C PRO A 200 19.76 -29.40 -34.30
N THR A 201 20.79 -29.20 -35.10
CA THR A 201 20.84 -29.47 -36.55
C THR A 201 22.27 -29.89 -36.89
N GLY A 202 22.55 -30.92 -37.68
CA GLY A 202 21.68 -31.76 -38.49
C GLY A 202 22.51 -32.85 -39.18
N GLY A 203 21.83 -33.62 -40.03
CA GLY A 203 22.36 -34.50 -41.07
C GLY A 203 21.35 -34.54 -42.19
#